data_AF-A0A3N4KEH1-F1
#
_entry.id   AF-A0A3N4KEH1-F1
#
_cell.length_a   1.000
_cell.length_b   1.000
_cell.length_c   1.000
_cell.angle_alpha   90.00
_cell.angle_beta   90.00
_cell.angle_gamma   90.00
#
_symmetry.space_group_name_H-M   'P 1'
#
loop_
_entity.id
_entity.type
_entity.pdbx_description
1 polymer ?
#
loop_
_entity_poly.entity_id
_entity_poly.type
_entity_poly.pdbx_seq_one_letter_code
_entity_poly.pdbx_strand_id
1 'polypeptide(L)'
;MTTAHRPTFDPARGKEAPKGPAYHQRLLPAHTKLKVRQPGQGGEADSEVRDLRAELLKAEAAHYAKINGGKGAQLESTSPSGGTKRAIENGGIGGENAEEENAEIKRRRVLEETRDIDADSDGGSASESSDEESDDEEDETAELLRELEKIKKERAEAREREEAEKAAQEQEKNEYDVARGNPLLNRGSGDFQVKRRWDDDVIFKNQARGTSDKNKKKEFVNDLLRSDFHKRFMNKYVR
;
A
#
# COMPACT_ATOMS: atom_id res chain seq x y z
N MET A 1 12.44 -46.00 47.30
CA MET A 1 13.06 -44.97 46.44
C MET A 1 13.63 -43.89 47.35
N THR A 2 14.90 -43.50 47.19
CA THR A 2 15.52 -42.50 48.07
C THR A 2 15.13 -41.08 47.64
N THR A 3 14.85 -40.21 48.61
CA THR A 3 14.22 -38.89 48.45
C THR A 3 15.24 -37.74 48.33
N ALA A 4 16.47 -38.04 47.91
CA ALA A 4 17.57 -37.07 47.93
C ALA A 4 17.47 -35.98 46.83
N HIS A 5 16.92 -36.31 45.66
CA HIS A 5 16.71 -35.35 44.57
C HIS A 5 15.36 -34.65 44.76
N ARG A 6 15.38 -33.41 45.24
CA ARG A 6 14.18 -32.61 45.52
C ARG A 6 14.27 -31.26 44.82
N PRO A 7 13.15 -30.71 44.31
CA PRO A 7 13.12 -29.35 43.78
C PRO A 7 13.36 -28.33 44.91
N THR A 8 13.91 -27.17 44.55
CA THR A 8 14.06 -26.03 45.46
C THR A 8 12.76 -25.21 45.44
N PHE A 9 11.98 -25.28 46.51
CA PHE A 9 10.75 -24.48 46.65
C PHE A 9 11.03 -23.09 47.21
N ASP A 10 11.96 -22.98 48.16
CA ASP A 10 12.40 -21.70 48.71
C ASP A 10 13.85 -21.40 48.27
N PRO A 11 14.10 -20.26 47.60
CA PRO A 11 15.46 -19.88 47.21
C PRO A 11 16.27 -19.41 48.43
N ALA A 12 17.58 -19.60 48.37
CA ALA A 12 18.48 -19.09 49.39
C ALA A 12 18.39 -17.55 49.46
N ARG A 13 18.15 -17.01 50.66
CA ARG A 13 18.12 -15.56 50.90
C ARG A 13 19.52 -15.04 51.17
N GLY A 14 19.90 -13.97 50.48
CA GLY A 14 21.15 -13.26 50.75
C GLY A 14 21.20 -12.75 52.18
N LYS A 15 22.26 -13.10 52.91
CA LYS A 15 22.66 -12.48 54.17
C LYS A 15 24.14 -12.11 54.02
N GLU A 16 24.61 -11.14 54.81
CA GLU A 16 26.04 -10.81 54.87
C GLU A 16 26.84 -12.06 55.22
N ALA A 17 27.51 -12.64 54.22
CA ALA A 17 28.37 -13.79 54.41
C ALA A 17 29.73 -13.30 54.92
N PRO A 18 30.34 -13.97 55.91
CA PRO A 18 31.67 -13.59 56.39
C PRO A 18 32.67 -13.65 55.23
N LYS A 19 33.15 -12.48 54.81
CA LYS A 19 34.14 -12.35 53.75
C LYS A 19 35.49 -12.80 54.31
N GLY A 20 35.94 -13.99 53.92
CA GLY A 20 37.28 -14.47 54.26
C GLY A 20 38.38 -13.67 53.55
N PRO A 21 39.65 -13.86 53.93
CA PRO A 21 40.80 -13.17 53.34
C PRO A 21 41.12 -13.61 51.89
N ALA A 22 40.41 -14.61 51.36
CA ALA A 22 40.60 -15.10 50.01
C ALA A 22 39.87 -14.20 49.00
N TYR A 23 40.61 -13.69 48.02
CA TYR A 23 40.08 -12.92 46.90
C TYR A 23 40.06 -13.76 45.62
N HIS A 24 38.97 -13.67 44.86
CA HIS A 24 38.86 -14.28 43.53
C HIS A 24 39.50 -13.38 42.47
N GLN A 25 40.04 -13.93 41.38
CA GLN A 25 40.65 -13.16 40.28
C GLN A 25 39.74 -12.05 39.72
N ARG A 26 38.41 -12.27 39.69
CA ARG A 26 37.42 -11.27 39.26
C ARG A 26 37.24 -10.08 40.22
N LEU A 27 37.71 -10.19 41.48
CA LEU A 27 37.67 -9.12 42.47
C LEU A 27 38.94 -8.25 42.45
N LEU A 28 39.89 -8.56 41.57
CA LEU A 28 41.04 -7.68 41.35
C LEU A 28 40.54 -6.32 40.80
N PRO A 29 41.21 -5.20 41.12
CA PRO A 29 40.79 -3.88 40.66
C PRO A 29 40.66 -3.81 39.14
N ALA A 30 39.44 -3.59 38.66
CA ALA A 30 39.11 -3.40 37.25
C ALA A 30 38.01 -2.34 37.11
N HIS A 31 38.02 -1.58 36.02
CA HIS A 31 37.07 -0.47 35.76
C HIS A 31 36.93 0.51 36.93
N THR A 32 38.06 0.93 37.51
CA THR A 32 38.11 1.85 38.67
C THR A 32 37.66 3.27 38.38
N LYS A 33 37.37 3.60 37.11
CA LYS A 33 36.90 4.91 36.66
C LYS A 33 35.54 4.75 36.00
N LEU A 34 34.52 5.41 36.56
CA LEU A 34 33.20 5.48 35.96
C LEU A 34 33.20 6.49 34.81
N LYS A 35 32.61 6.11 33.68
CA LYS A 35 32.38 7.04 32.56
C LYS A 35 31.13 7.84 32.85
N VAL A 36 31.25 9.16 32.83
CA VAL A 36 30.12 10.09 32.92
C VAL A 36 29.75 10.59 31.53
N ARG A 37 28.45 10.82 31.30
CA ARG A 37 27.95 11.37 30.05
C ARG A 37 28.55 12.78 29.85
N GLN A 38 29.05 13.03 28.64
CA GLN A 38 29.50 14.37 28.24
C GLN A 38 28.36 15.11 27.51
N PRO A 39 28.38 16.45 27.47
CA PRO A 39 27.47 17.21 26.62
C PRO A 39 27.51 16.68 25.17
N GLY A 40 26.35 16.56 24.54
CA GLY A 40 26.15 15.99 23.21
C GLY A 40 25.94 14.46 23.17
N GLN A 41 26.13 13.73 24.27
CA GLN A 41 25.84 12.29 24.36
C GLN A 41 24.40 12.00 24.87
N GLY A 42 23.61 13.05 25.06
CA GLY A 42 22.27 12.99 25.64
C GLY A 42 22.27 12.77 27.15
N GLY A 43 21.10 12.92 27.76
CA GLY A 43 20.90 12.83 29.21
C GLY A 43 21.12 14.17 29.92
N GLU A 44 21.30 14.12 31.24
CA GLU A 44 21.35 15.31 32.13
C GLU A 44 22.59 16.20 31.90
N ALA A 45 23.61 15.69 31.22
CA ALA A 45 24.81 16.48 30.88
C ALA A 45 24.54 17.55 29.81
N ASP A 46 23.41 17.46 29.08
CA ASP A 46 22.98 18.51 28.15
C ASP A 46 22.16 19.57 28.89
N SER A 47 22.54 20.83 28.71
CA SER A 47 21.85 21.97 29.30
C SER A 47 20.56 22.35 28.59
N GLU A 48 20.33 21.84 27.37
CA GLU A 48 19.17 22.15 26.54
C GLU A 48 17.99 21.22 26.83
N VAL A 49 16.82 21.80 27.08
CA VAL A 49 15.56 21.05 27.20
C VAL A 49 15.02 20.77 25.80
N ARG A 50 15.08 19.51 25.37
CA ARG A 50 14.56 19.06 24.07
C ARG A 50 13.06 18.77 24.15
N ASP A 51 12.30 19.19 23.15
CA ASP A 51 10.93 18.72 22.95
C ASP A 51 10.95 17.33 22.26
N LEU A 52 11.00 16.29 23.09
CA LEU A 52 11.08 14.90 22.66
C LEU A 52 9.87 14.47 21.83
N ARG A 53 8.69 15.07 22.07
CA ARG A 53 7.47 14.72 21.34
C ARG A 53 7.55 15.19 19.90
N ALA A 54 7.94 16.44 19.68
CA ALA A 54 8.11 17.00 18.35
C ALA A 54 9.20 16.26 17.55
N GLU A 55 10.32 15.93 18.19
CA GLU A 55 11.41 15.18 17.57
C GLU A 55 10.96 13.77 17.14
N LEU A 56 10.23 13.06 18.01
CA LEU A 56 9.69 11.73 17.71
C LEU A 56 8.75 11.77 16.51
N LEU A 57 7.79 12.71 16.47
CA LEU A 57 6.85 12.83 15.34
C LEU A 57 7.57 13.11 14.02
N LYS A 58 8.62 13.96 14.04
CA LYS A 58 9.45 14.23 12.87
C LYS A 58 10.22 12.98 12.41
N ALA A 59 10.78 12.23 13.35
CA ALA A 59 11.51 11.00 13.05
C ALA A 59 10.59 9.91 12.48
N GLU A 60 9.39 9.76 13.04
CA GLU A 60 8.36 8.86 12.52
C GLU A 60 7.94 9.25 11.10
N ALA A 61 7.63 10.53 10.87
CA ALA A 61 7.26 11.02 9.53
C ALA A 61 8.37 10.75 8.50
N ALA A 62 9.64 10.99 8.86
CA ALA A 62 10.78 10.69 7.99
C ALA A 62 10.94 9.19 7.72
N HIS A 63 10.71 8.34 8.74
CA HIS A 63 10.75 6.88 8.59
C HIS A 63 9.65 6.38 7.65
N TYR A 64 8.40 6.83 7.83
CA TYR A 64 7.30 6.47 6.95
C TYR A 64 7.49 7.01 5.53
N ALA A 65 7.99 8.23 5.36
CA ALA A 65 8.34 8.77 4.05
C ALA A 65 9.44 7.94 3.36
N LYS A 66 10.42 7.43 4.11
CA LYS A 66 11.47 6.55 3.57
C LYS A 66 10.92 5.18 3.14
N ILE A 67 10.01 4.60 3.93
CA ILE A 67 9.35 3.33 3.57
C ILE A 67 8.45 3.51 2.34
N ASN A 68 7.70 4.61 2.26
CA ASN A 68 6.73 4.85 1.20
C ASN A 68 7.40 5.36 -0.10
N GLY A 69 8.46 6.17 0.00
CA GLY A 69 9.17 6.76 -1.14
C GLY A 69 10.33 5.92 -1.69
N GLY A 70 10.86 4.98 -0.90
CA GLY A 70 11.79 3.97 -1.38
C GLY A 70 11.02 2.84 -2.07
N LYS A 71 11.23 2.63 -3.37
CA LYS A 71 10.76 1.42 -4.09
C LYS A 71 11.25 0.15 -3.36
N GLY A 72 10.43 -0.32 -2.44
CA GLY A 72 10.74 -1.40 -1.51
C GLY A 72 9.67 -1.59 -0.42
N ALA A 73 8.45 -1.09 -0.64
CA ALA A 73 7.31 -1.34 0.23
C ALA A 73 6.65 -2.69 -0.11
N GLN A 74 7.29 -3.78 0.30
CA GLN A 74 6.56 -4.92 0.88
C GLN A 74 7.01 -5.01 2.34
N LEU A 75 6.56 -4.05 3.14
CA LEU A 75 6.41 -4.24 4.56
C LEU A 75 5.05 -3.65 4.88
N GLU A 76 4.07 -4.54 4.96
CA GLU A 76 2.70 -4.26 5.36
C GLU A 76 2.70 -3.27 6.52
N SER A 77 1.99 -2.16 6.31
CA SER A 77 1.48 -1.33 7.37
C SER A 77 0.70 -2.22 8.33
N THR A 78 1.33 -2.65 9.41
CA THR A 78 0.61 -3.13 10.58
C THR A 78 -0.08 -1.91 11.17
N SER A 79 -1.25 -1.57 10.62
CA SER A 79 -2.30 -0.93 11.39
C SER A 79 -2.37 -1.71 12.70
N PRO A 80 -2.31 -1.08 13.88
CA PRO A 80 -2.49 -1.81 15.12
C PRO A 80 -3.91 -2.39 15.09
N SER A 81 -4.02 -3.67 14.73
CA SER A 81 -5.29 -4.38 14.75
C SER A 81 -5.80 -4.34 16.17
N GLY A 82 -6.88 -3.59 16.41
CA GLY A 82 -8.02 -3.90 17.29
C GLY A 82 -7.81 -4.67 18.59
N GLY A 83 -6.62 -4.66 19.18
CA GLY A 83 -6.37 -5.17 20.52
C GLY A 83 -6.55 -4.00 21.45
N THR A 84 -7.71 -3.91 22.09
CA THR A 84 -8.02 -2.99 23.18
C THR A 84 -6.86 -3.00 24.18
N LYS A 85 -5.94 -2.04 24.04
CA LYS A 85 -4.93 -1.76 25.04
C LYS A 85 -5.71 -1.21 26.22
N ARG A 86 -5.80 -1.98 27.30
CA ARG A 86 -6.35 -1.49 28.57
C ARG A 86 -5.51 -0.27 28.96
N ALA A 87 -6.09 0.90 28.75
CA ALA A 87 -5.52 2.14 29.25
C ALA A 87 -5.55 2.04 30.77
N ILE A 88 -4.37 2.21 31.37
CA ILE A 88 -4.23 2.29 32.81
C ILE A 88 -4.94 3.58 33.24
N GLU A 89 -5.98 3.36 34.05
CA GLU A 89 -6.80 4.34 34.74
C GLU A 89 -5.95 5.44 35.40
N ASN A 90 -6.10 6.69 34.96
CA ASN A 90 -6.07 7.82 35.87
C ASN A 90 -6.86 9.00 35.28
N GLY A 91 -7.78 9.53 36.08
CA GLY A 91 -8.94 10.32 35.66
C GLY A 91 -8.67 11.66 34.95
N GLY A 92 -9.63 12.06 34.12
CA GLY A 92 -9.71 13.38 33.50
C GLY A 92 -10.88 13.48 32.52
N ILE A 93 -12.00 14.00 33.01
CA ILE A 93 -13.28 14.27 32.32
C ILE A 93 -13.08 15.13 31.05
N GLY A 94 -13.72 14.76 29.94
CA GLY A 94 -13.97 15.71 28.82
C GLY A 94 -13.83 15.17 27.40
N GLY A 95 -14.55 14.12 27.00
CA GLY A 95 -14.38 13.51 25.67
C GLY A 95 -15.63 13.08 24.91
N GLU A 96 -16.85 13.37 25.36
CA GLU A 96 -18.06 12.80 24.74
C GLU A 96 -18.54 13.60 23.49
N ASN A 97 -18.20 14.89 23.36
CA ASN A 97 -18.68 15.72 22.23
C ASN A 97 -17.90 15.55 20.92
N ALA A 98 -16.66 15.04 20.94
CA ALA A 98 -15.83 14.99 19.72
C ALA A 98 -16.12 13.77 18.83
N GLU A 99 -16.70 12.71 19.39
CA GLU A 99 -17.05 11.50 18.65
C GLU A 99 -18.41 11.62 17.94
N GLU A 100 -19.38 12.35 18.53
CA GLU A 100 -20.70 12.60 17.93
C GLU A 100 -20.62 13.51 16.70
N GLU A 101 -19.87 14.62 16.75
CA GLU A 101 -19.67 15.51 15.60
C GLU A 101 -19.10 14.77 14.38
N ASN A 102 -18.23 13.79 14.59
CA ASN A 102 -17.62 13.03 13.49
C ASN A 102 -18.63 12.10 12.79
N ALA A 103 -19.63 11.61 13.51
CA ALA A 103 -20.68 10.76 12.97
C ALA A 103 -21.73 11.58 12.18
N GLU A 104 -22.10 12.76 12.68
CA GLU A 104 -23.02 13.68 11.97
C GLU A 104 -22.42 14.16 10.63
N ILE A 105 -21.14 14.52 10.62
CA ILE A 105 -20.43 14.97 9.41
C ILE A 105 -20.39 13.86 8.35
N LYS A 106 -20.19 12.61 8.77
CA LYS A 106 -20.22 11.45 7.85
C LYS A 106 -21.62 11.17 7.34
N ARG A 107 -22.67 11.25 8.19
CA ARG A 107 -24.06 11.08 7.76
C ARG A 107 -24.49 12.13 6.73
N ARG A 108 -24.12 13.39 6.94
CA ARG A 108 -24.46 14.48 5.99
C ARG A 108 -23.79 14.26 4.63
N ARG A 109 -22.51 13.87 4.62
CA ARG A 109 -21.77 13.61 3.38
C ARG A 109 -22.39 12.46 2.57
N VAL A 110 -22.80 11.39 3.23
CA VAL A 110 -23.44 10.24 2.57
C VAL A 110 -24.80 10.63 1.99
N LEU A 111 -25.63 11.40 2.72
CA LEU A 111 -26.93 11.87 2.24
C LEU A 111 -26.83 12.78 1.00
N GLU A 112 -25.81 13.64 0.96
CA GLU A 112 -25.56 14.56 -0.16
C GLU A 112 -25.08 13.81 -1.41
N GLU A 113 -24.22 12.78 -1.22
CA GLU A 113 -23.73 11.92 -2.31
C GLU A 113 -24.82 10.98 -2.86
N THR A 114 -25.76 10.53 -2.03
CA THR A 114 -26.86 9.65 -2.48
C THR A 114 -28.07 10.40 -3.03
N ARG A 115 -28.18 11.71 -2.79
CA ARG A 115 -29.31 12.54 -3.25
C ARG A 115 -29.42 12.53 -4.78
N ASP A 116 -28.30 12.59 -5.49
CA ASP A 116 -28.29 12.65 -6.95
C ASP A 116 -28.57 11.27 -7.59
N ILE A 117 -28.45 10.20 -6.81
CA ILE A 117 -28.71 8.82 -7.25
C ILE A 117 -30.20 8.45 -7.07
N ASP A 118 -30.89 9.08 -6.11
CA ASP A 118 -32.30 8.81 -5.79
C ASP A 118 -33.28 9.76 -6.52
N ALA A 119 -32.78 10.76 -7.25
CA ALA A 119 -33.57 11.81 -7.88
C ALA A 119 -34.11 11.50 -9.29
N ASP A 120 -34.07 10.26 -9.77
CA ASP A 120 -34.57 9.96 -11.11
C ASP A 120 -35.27 8.59 -11.22
N SER A 121 -36.59 8.61 -11.10
CA SER A 121 -37.52 7.64 -11.72
C SER A 121 -38.97 7.98 -11.36
N ASP A 122 -39.63 8.87 -12.13
CA ASP A 122 -41.01 8.64 -12.60
C ASP A 122 -41.41 9.64 -13.72
N GLY A 123 -41.92 9.12 -14.84
CA GLY A 123 -42.93 9.82 -15.65
C GLY A 123 -42.57 10.47 -17.00
N GLY A 124 -42.42 9.67 -18.06
CA GLY A 124 -43.32 9.77 -19.24
C GLY A 124 -43.06 10.76 -20.40
N SER A 125 -42.61 10.19 -21.52
CA SER A 125 -43.19 10.26 -22.89
C SER A 125 -43.14 11.52 -23.79
N ALA A 126 -42.58 11.27 -24.99
CA ALA A 126 -42.97 11.72 -26.34
C ALA A 126 -42.59 13.13 -26.88
N SER A 127 -41.63 13.09 -27.83
CA SER A 127 -41.65 13.64 -29.20
C SER A 127 -42.66 14.72 -29.58
N GLU A 128 -42.18 15.89 -30.05
CA GLU A 128 -42.45 16.54 -31.37
C GLU A 128 -41.98 18.02 -31.34
N SER A 129 -41.10 18.46 -32.25
CA SER A 129 -41.39 19.22 -33.48
C SER A 129 -41.43 20.76 -33.31
N SER A 130 -40.46 21.41 -33.96
CA SER A 130 -40.50 22.67 -34.76
C SER A 130 -41.08 23.99 -34.21
N ASP A 131 -40.24 25.04 -34.41
CA ASP A 131 -40.52 26.39 -34.97
C ASP A 131 -41.10 27.57 -34.14
N GLU A 132 -40.34 28.68 -34.20
CA GLU A 132 -40.66 30.14 -34.25
C GLU A 132 -41.52 30.76 -33.11
N GLU A 133 -41.25 31.94 -32.50
CA GLU A 133 -40.77 33.28 -32.91
C GLU A 133 -40.13 34.03 -31.70
N SER A 134 -39.10 34.89 -31.86
CA SER A 134 -39.12 36.39 -32.00
C SER A 134 -39.62 37.16 -30.75
N ASP A 135 -39.05 38.23 -30.18
CA ASP A 135 -37.92 39.14 -30.42
C ASP A 135 -37.68 40.00 -29.13
N ASP A 136 -36.53 40.69 -29.10
CA ASP A 136 -36.27 42.00 -28.47
C ASP A 136 -35.30 42.05 -27.28
N GLU A 137 -33.98 41.99 -27.58
CA GLU A 137 -32.95 42.86 -26.98
C GLU A 137 -31.86 43.14 -28.05
N GLU A 138 -32.17 44.09 -28.94
CA GLU A 138 -31.27 44.65 -29.95
C GLU A 138 -30.18 45.49 -29.28
N ASP A 139 -28.98 44.93 -29.09
CA ASP A 139 -27.69 45.63 -29.31
C ASP A 139 -26.43 44.76 -28.97
N GLU A 140 -26.54 43.62 -28.25
CA GLU A 140 -25.39 42.73 -27.92
C GLU A 140 -25.28 41.44 -28.78
N THR A 141 -26.29 41.12 -29.58
CA THR A 141 -26.40 39.83 -30.31
C THR A 141 -25.54 39.74 -31.60
N ALA A 142 -25.23 40.87 -32.21
CA ALA A 142 -24.50 40.91 -33.48
C ALA A 142 -23.02 40.55 -33.37
N GLU A 143 -22.36 40.89 -32.25
CA GLU A 143 -20.96 40.49 -32.01
C GLU A 143 -20.85 39.00 -31.65
N LEU A 144 -21.82 38.48 -30.88
CA LEU A 144 -21.85 37.09 -30.43
C LEU A 144 -22.17 36.09 -31.56
N LEU A 145 -23.03 36.45 -32.53
CA LEU A 145 -23.30 35.61 -33.71
C LEU A 145 -22.07 35.48 -34.61
N ARG A 146 -21.27 36.55 -34.73
CA ARG A 146 -20.03 36.51 -35.52
C ARG A 146 -18.94 35.68 -34.84
N GLU A 147 -18.92 35.65 -33.51
CA GLU A 147 -18.02 34.78 -32.74
C GLU A 147 -18.50 33.31 -32.76
N LEU A 148 -19.81 33.04 -32.70
CA LEU A 148 -20.37 31.70 -32.86
C LEU A 148 -20.18 31.13 -34.27
N GLU A 149 -20.28 31.95 -35.32
CA GLU A 149 -19.96 31.52 -36.68
C GLU A 149 -18.48 31.17 -36.83
N LYS A 150 -17.59 31.93 -36.17
CA LYS A 150 -16.16 31.62 -36.13
C LYS A 150 -15.89 30.31 -35.40
N ILE A 151 -16.53 30.08 -34.26
CA ILE A 151 -16.43 28.83 -33.48
C ILE A 151 -17.05 27.65 -34.24
N LYS A 152 -18.20 27.83 -34.90
CA LYS A 152 -18.82 26.78 -35.73
C LYS A 152 -17.96 26.42 -36.93
N LYS A 153 -17.33 27.40 -37.56
CA LYS A 153 -16.42 27.17 -38.69
C LYS A 153 -15.13 26.47 -38.24
N GLU A 154 -14.54 26.88 -37.13
CA GLU A 154 -13.36 26.22 -36.54
C GLU A 154 -13.67 24.79 -36.10
N ARG A 155 -14.85 24.55 -35.49
CA ARG A 155 -15.27 23.22 -35.04
C ARG A 155 -15.69 22.31 -36.20
N ALA A 156 -16.21 22.87 -37.29
CA ALA A 156 -16.49 22.12 -38.52
C ALA A 156 -15.18 21.70 -39.20
N GLU A 157 -14.19 22.59 -39.30
CA GLU A 157 -12.87 22.27 -39.87
C GLU A 157 -12.11 21.24 -39.03
N ALA A 158 -12.19 21.33 -37.69
CA ALA A 158 -11.60 20.33 -36.80
C ALA A 158 -12.29 18.95 -36.94
N ARG A 159 -13.62 18.92 -37.09
CA ARG A 159 -14.38 17.67 -37.31
C ARG A 159 -14.07 17.07 -38.67
N GLU A 160 -14.00 17.88 -39.73
CA GLU A 160 -13.63 17.42 -41.07
C GLU A 160 -12.22 16.85 -41.10
N ARG A 161 -11.28 17.44 -40.36
CA ARG A 161 -9.91 16.92 -40.21
C ARG A 161 -9.88 15.60 -39.43
N GLU A 162 -10.67 15.48 -38.36
CA GLU A 162 -10.77 14.23 -37.58
C GLU A 162 -11.47 13.11 -38.38
N GLU A 163 -12.51 13.43 -39.15
CA GLU A 163 -13.21 12.49 -40.03
C GLU A 163 -12.32 12.05 -41.20
N ALA A 164 -11.52 12.94 -41.78
CA ALA A 164 -10.52 12.59 -42.78
C ALA A 164 -9.42 11.67 -42.22
N GLU A 165 -8.96 11.91 -41.00
CA GLU A 165 -7.97 11.05 -40.33
C GLU A 165 -8.56 9.67 -39.99
N LYS A 166 -9.80 9.61 -39.51
CA LYS A 166 -10.50 8.34 -39.26
C LYS A 166 -10.73 7.56 -40.55
N ALA A 167 -11.16 8.23 -41.62
CA ALA A 167 -11.33 7.59 -42.92
C ALA A 167 -10.00 7.04 -43.47
N ALA A 168 -8.89 7.75 -43.28
CA ALA A 168 -7.56 7.26 -43.66
C ALA A 168 -7.13 6.04 -42.82
N GLN A 169 -7.36 6.06 -41.50
CA GLN A 169 -7.08 4.91 -40.63
C GLN A 169 -7.95 3.69 -40.96
N GLU A 170 -9.21 3.90 -41.34
CA GLU A 170 -10.10 2.83 -41.78
C GLU A 170 -9.66 2.25 -43.13
N GLN A 171 -9.21 3.08 -44.07
CA GLN A 171 -8.63 2.62 -45.34
C GLN A 171 -7.34 1.81 -45.09
N GLU A 172 -6.43 2.28 -44.22
CA GLU A 172 -5.21 1.54 -43.88
C GLU A 172 -5.52 0.18 -43.23
N LYS A 173 -6.50 0.12 -42.32
CA LYS A 173 -6.95 -1.14 -41.72
C LYS A 173 -7.56 -2.08 -42.76
N ASN A 174 -8.38 -1.55 -43.67
CA ASN A 174 -9.02 -2.34 -44.70
C ASN A 174 -7.98 -2.89 -45.71
N GLU A 175 -6.97 -2.09 -46.08
CA GLU A 175 -5.84 -2.55 -46.89
C GLU A 175 -5.01 -3.61 -46.18
N TYR A 176 -4.77 -3.45 -44.88
CA TYR A 176 -4.07 -4.45 -44.05
C TYR A 176 -4.84 -5.77 -43.99
N ASP A 177 -6.15 -5.71 -43.78
CA ASP A 177 -7.02 -6.88 -43.68
C ASP A 177 -7.23 -7.54 -45.05
N VAL A 178 -7.28 -6.79 -46.15
CA VAL A 178 -7.29 -7.37 -47.51
C VAL A 178 -5.96 -8.04 -47.85
N ALA A 179 -4.83 -7.43 -47.46
CA ALA A 179 -3.50 -8.00 -47.68
C ALA A 179 -3.22 -9.25 -46.82
N ARG A 180 -3.73 -9.29 -45.57
CA ARG A 180 -3.47 -10.37 -44.61
C ARG A 180 -4.58 -11.41 -44.54
N GLY A 181 -5.80 -11.04 -44.89
CA GLY A 181 -7.02 -11.85 -44.80
C GLY A 181 -7.12 -12.95 -45.86
N ASN A 182 -6.23 -12.97 -46.87
CA ASN A 182 -6.14 -14.08 -47.81
C ASN A 182 -5.08 -15.11 -47.38
N PRO A 183 -5.47 -16.21 -46.72
CA PRO A 183 -4.54 -17.25 -46.27
C PRO A 183 -3.90 -18.05 -47.41
N LEU A 184 -4.34 -17.89 -48.67
CA LEU A 184 -3.74 -18.55 -49.84
C LEU A 184 -2.55 -17.78 -50.41
N LEU A 185 -2.49 -16.45 -50.23
CA LEU A 185 -1.37 -15.60 -50.72
C LEU A 185 -0.21 -15.55 -49.71
N ASN A 186 -0.46 -15.73 -48.42
CA ASN A 186 0.57 -15.80 -47.37
C ASN A 186 1.15 -17.21 -47.15
N ARG A 187 1.09 -18.06 -48.19
CA ARG A 187 1.51 -19.47 -48.13
C ARG A 187 2.97 -19.70 -48.56
N GLY A 188 3.73 -18.63 -48.74
CA GLY A 188 5.08 -18.62 -49.33
C GLY A 188 6.26 -18.66 -48.36
N SER A 189 6.06 -18.94 -47.07
CA SER A 189 7.19 -19.11 -46.14
C SER A 189 6.95 -20.24 -45.13
N GLY A 190 7.08 -21.47 -45.64
CA GLY A 190 7.43 -22.64 -44.85
C GLY A 190 6.25 -23.41 -44.26
N ASP A 191 6.11 -24.66 -44.68
CA ASP A 191 5.42 -25.70 -43.94
C ASP A 191 5.95 -25.72 -42.49
N PHE A 192 5.23 -25.07 -41.59
CA PHE A 192 5.45 -25.17 -40.15
C PHE A 192 4.85 -26.51 -39.67
N GLN A 193 5.44 -27.62 -40.14
CA GLN A 193 5.42 -28.83 -39.34
C GLN A 193 6.12 -28.47 -38.04
N VAL A 194 5.32 -28.13 -37.03
CA VAL A 194 5.78 -27.93 -35.65
C VAL A 194 6.53 -29.20 -35.30
N LYS A 195 7.86 -29.18 -35.41
CA LYS A 195 8.70 -30.26 -34.92
C LYS A 195 8.27 -30.46 -33.48
N ARG A 196 7.67 -31.62 -33.19
CA ARG A 196 7.32 -32.05 -31.82
C ARG A 196 8.53 -31.71 -30.97
N ARG A 197 8.34 -30.72 -30.10
CA ARG A 197 9.41 -30.27 -29.23
C ARG A 197 9.77 -31.46 -28.34
N TRP A 198 11.03 -31.61 -27.99
CA TRP A 198 11.47 -32.68 -27.08
C TRP A 198 10.69 -32.64 -25.74
N ASP A 199 10.20 -31.46 -25.35
CA ASP A 199 9.31 -31.20 -24.21
C ASP A 199 7.84 -31.64 -24.39
N ASP A 200 7.43 -31.98 -25.61
CA ASP A 200 6.02 -32.21 -25.93
C ASP A 200 5.55 -33.61 -25.51
N ASP A 201 6.49 -34.54 -25.33
CA ASP A 201 6.27 -35.91 -24.85
C ASP A 201 6.46 -36.06 -23.33
N VAL A 202 6.31 -34.97 -22.58
CA VAL A 202 6.37 -35.00 -21.12
C VAL A 202 4.96 -34.94 -20.56
N ILE A 203 4.61 -35.94 -19.74
CA ILE A 203 3.29 -36.10 -19.10
C ILE A 203 2.95 -34.99 -18.08
N PHE A 204 3.93 -34.21 -17.65
CA PHE A 204 3.75 -33.07 -16.75
C PHE A 204 4.34 -31.78 -17.32
N LYS A 205 3.50 -30.77 -17.52
CA LYS A 205 3.90 -29.45 -18.03
C LYS A 205 3.74 -28.39 -16.93
N ASN A 206 4.70 -27.47 -16.80
CA ASN A 206 4.59 -26.24 -16.00
C ASN A 206 4.25 -26.41 -14.48
N GLN A 207 4.72 -27.48 -13.82
CA GLN A 207 4.39 -27.76 -12.40
C GLN A 207 4.77 -26.64 -11.40
N ALA A 208 5.86 -25.92 -11.68
CA ALA A 208 6.36 -24.85 -10.80
C ALA A 208 5.90 -23.44 -11.21
N ARG A 209 4.95 -23.32 -12.15
CA ARG A 209 4.49 -22.00 -12.60
C ARG A 209 3.75 -21.30 -11.47
N GLY A 210 4.30 -20.17 -11.01
CA GLY A 210 3.73 -19.37 -9.91
C GLY A 210 4.11 -19.83 -8.49
N THR A 211 5.10 -20.72 -8.31
CA THR A 211 5.56 -21.13 -6.97
C THR A 211 6.70 -20.26 -6.41
N SER A 212 7.25 -19.34 -7.20
CA SER A 212 8.41 -18.52 -6.83
C SER A 212 8.22 -17.69 -5.57
N ASP A 213 6.99 -17.30 -5.25
CA ASP A 213 6.71 -16.31 -4.21
C ASP A 213 6.23 -16.94 -2.90
N LYS A 214 5.87 -18.23 -2.92
CA LYS A 214 5.36 -18.96 -1.75
C LYS A 214 6.42 -19.13 -0.65
N ASN A 215 7.69 -19.31 -1.04
CA ASN A 215 8.81 -19.48 -0.10
C ASN A 215 9.59 -18.18 0.18
N LYS A 216 9.17 -17.05 -0.40
CA LYS A 216 9.85 -15.75 -0.28
C LYS A 216 9.18 -14.80 0.71
N LYS A 217 8.00 -15.15 1.23
CA LYS A 217 7.34 -14.33 2.24
C LYS A 217 8.23 -14.21 3.47
N LYS A 218 8.52 -12.98 3.87
CA LYS A 218 9.33 -12.68 5.07
C LYS A 218 8.41 -12.69 6.28
N GLU A 219 7.94 -13.87 6.64
CA GLU A 219 7.08 -14.06 7.81
C GLU A 219 7.95 -14.39 9.04
N PHE A 220 7.71 -13.67 10.14
CA PHE A 220 8.29 -14.03 11.44
C PHE A 220 7.28 -14.87 12.22
N VAL A 221 7.69 -16.08 12.60
CA VAL A 221 6.89 -17.00 13.41
C VAL A 221 7.49 -17.06 14.81
N ASN A 222 6.72 -16.66 15.83
CA ASN A 222 7.10 -16.80 17.24
C ASN A 222 6.90 -18.25 17.74
N ASP A 223 7.58 -19.19 17.09
CA ASP A 223 7.59 -20.62 17.44
C ASP A 223 8.96 -21.20 17.06
N LEU A 224 9.65 -21.79 18.03
CA LEU A 224 11.00 -22.33 17.84
C LEU A 224 11.06 -23.55 16.91
N LEU A 225 9.97 -24.31 16.76
CA LEU A 225 9.95 -25.52 15.92
C LEU A 225 9.33 -25.27 14.56
N ARG A 226 8.38 -24.34 14.47
CA ARG A 226 7.66 -24.02 13.21
C ARG A 226 8.23 -22.82 12.47
N SER A 227 9.18 -22.10 13.07
CA SER A 227 9.91 -21.04 12.38
C SER A 227 10.63 -21.58 11.15
N ASP A 228 10.66 -20.77 10.09
CA ASP A 228 11.41 -21.09 8.88
C ASP A 228 12.90 -21.24 9.14
N PHE A 229 13.43 -20.60 10.19
CA PHE A 229 14.79 -20.85 10.67
C PHE A 229 14.97 -22.32 11.06
N HIS A 230 14.07 -22.86 11.87
CA HIS A 230 14.17 -24.23 12.36
C HIS A 230 13.95 -25.25 11.25
N LYS A 231 12.98 -25.03 10.36
CA LYS A 231 12.77 -25.88 9.18
C LYS A 231 14.03 -25.95 8.30
N ARG A 232 14.66 -24.80 8.03
CA ARG A 232 15.91 -24.73 7.26
C ARG A 232 17.08 -25.38 8.00
N PHE A 233 17.16 -25.21 9.32
CA PHE A 233 18.16 -25.85 10.15
C PHE A 233 18.02 -27.38 10.08
N MET A 234 16.82 -27.92 10.27
CA MET A 234 16.58 -29.36 10.21
C MET A 234 16.87 -29.91 8.82
N ASN A 235 16.39 -29.28 7.74
CA ASN A 235 16.72 -29.70 6.37
C ASN A 235 18.23 -29.69 6.06
N LYS A 236 19.02 -28.86 6.75
CA LYS A 236 20.47 -28.75 6.54
C LYS A 236 21.26 -29.80 7.33
N TYR A 237 20.88 -30.05 8.58
CA TYR A 237 21.65 -30.88 9.51
C TYR A 237 21.07 -32.28 9.73
N VAL A 238 19.84 -32.52 9.30
CA VAL A 238 19.16 -33.81 9.33
C VAL A 238 18.74 -34.14 7.90
N ARG A 239 19.25 -35.25 7.36
CA ARG A 239 18.99 -35.69 6.00
C ARG A 239 17.97 -36.82 5.95
#